data_AF-G2LG48-F1
#
_entry.id   AF-G2LG48-F1
#
_cell.length_a   1.000
_cell.length_b   1.000
_cell.length_c   1.000
_cell.angle_alpha   90.00
_cell.angle_beta   90.00
_cell.angle_gamma   90.00
#
_symmetry.space_group_name_H-M   'P 1'
#
loop_
_entity.id
_entity.type
_entity.pdbx_description
1 polymer ?
#
loop_
_entity_poly.entity_id
_entity_poly.type
_entity_poly.pdbx_seq_one_letter_code
_entity_poly.pdbx_strand_id
1 'polypeptide(L)'
;MTRWVAATVVWLGMALWSGVALAADYVLVLRDGKRLEVRDEYRIVNEVAIFTTSDGRRISIALANIDIAATERVNGQRDGAFRAQARPPRPIGANGHPIPPVAATPPSPTTSKPASTTAQKPVRTLTNADFGGTLRHAAARPRQSAPVPNTAERTTGSVSSSPDPNLARANDEAYWRGRARSLLIEIYTQQEIIRSLSSQAQGLQRRIDQQGTTFLLGRDAFGNRVLVPQEVMTAEKRELINVNERIRDAQARLTGLYVQYTVLQEEARRLGVPPGWLR
;
A
#
# COMPACT_ATOMS: atom_id res chain seq x y z
N MET A 1 -52.55 -47.18 23.42
CA MET A 1 -52.27 -45.71 23.50
C MET A 1 -50.79 -45.34 23.36
N THR A 2 -49.86 -46.30 23.24
CA THR A 2 -48.40 -46.06 23.22
C THR A 2 -47.75 -45.90 21.83
N ARG A 3 -48.50 -46.06 20.73
CA ARG A 3 -47.93 -46.00 19.36
C ARG A 3 -48.00 -44.60 18.70
N TRP A 4 -48.65 -43.62 19.34
CA TRP A 4 -48.83 -42.28 18.77
C TRP A 4 -47.80 -41.25 19.27
N VAL A 5 -47.04 -41.54 20.32
CA VAL A 5 -46.07 -40.59 20.91
C VAL A 5 -44.72 -40.63 20.17
N ALA A 6 -44.38 -41.73 19.50
CA ALA A 6 -43.09 -41.87 18.81
C ALA A 6 -43.01 -41.09 17.48
N ALA A 7 -44.15 -40.82 16.82
CA ALA A 7 -44.17 -40.13 15.53
C ALA A 7 -43.91 -38.62 15.64
N THR A 8 -44.27 -38.00 16.77
CA THR A 8 -44.15 -36.55 16.99
C THR A 8 -42.72 -36.11 17.32
N VAL A 9 -41.93 -36.98 17.97
CA VAL A 9 -40.53 -36.66 18.34
C VAL A 9 -39.60 -36.67 17.12
N VAL A 10 -39.88 -37.51 16.13
CA VAL A 10 -39.08 -37.58 14.89
C VAL A 10 -39.30 -36.33 14.02
N TRP A 11 -40.53 -35.80 13.98
CA TRP A 11 -40.82 -34.56 13.23
C TRP A 11 -40.22 -33.31 13.89
N LEU A 12 -40.20 -33.24 15.22
CA LEU A 12 -39.56 -32.11 15.92
C LEU A 12 -38.03 -32.14 15.80
N GLY A 13 -37.41 -33.33 15.77
CA GLY A 13 -35.98 -33.48 15.54
C GLY A 13 -35.54 -33.11 14.12
N MET A 14 -36.40 -33.35 13.12
CA MET A 14 -36.10 -33.02 11.72
C MET A 14 -36.30 -31.54 11.41
N ALA A 15 -37.26 -30.86 12.06
CA ALA A 15 -37.44 -29.42 11.93
C ALA A 15 -36.33 -28.60 12.62
N LEU A 16 -35.65 -29.16 13.63
CA LEU A 16 -34.54 -28.48 14.32
C LEU A 16 -33.22 -28.53 13.54
N TRP A 17 -33.13 -29.31 12.46
CA TRP A 17 -31.92 -29.43 11.64
C TRP A 17 -31.88 -28.49 10.41
N SER A 18 -32.98 -27.78 10.13
CA SER A 18 -33.10 -26.91 8.94
C SER A 18 -32.89 -25.42 9.19
N GLY A 19 -32.49 -25.02 10.40
CA GLY A 19 -32.58 -23.63 10.87
C GLY A 19 -31.26 -22.86 11.07
N VAL A 20 -30.15 -23.27 10.45
CA VAL A 20 -28.85 -22.57 10.60
C VAL A 20 -28.30 -22.17 9.24
N ALA A 21 -29.09 -21.38 8.49
CA ALA A 21 -28.55 -20.52 7.43
C ALA A 21 -27.99 -19.26 8.10
N LEU A 22 -26.91 -19.41 8.87
CA LEU A 22 -26.17 -18.28 9.44
C LEU A 22 -25.42 -17.60 8.30
N ALA A 23 -25.36 -16.26 8.38
CA ALA A 23 -24.77 -15.33 7.43
C ALA A 23 -23.61 -15.94 6.64
N ALA A 24 -23.70 -15.89 5.31
CA ALA A 24 -22.66 -16.40 4.43
C ALA A 24 -21.39 -15.57 4.60
N ASP A 25 -20.51 -15.96 5.52
CA ASP A 25 -19.16 -15.42 5.59
C ASP A 25 -18.47 -15.70 4.24
N TYR A 26 -18.00 -14.65 3.59
CA TYR A 26 -17.33 -14.70 2.31
C TYR A 26 -16.00 -15.44 2.46
N VAL A 27 -15.82 -16.56 1.77
CA VAL A 27 -14.61 -17.39 1.90
C VAL A 27 -13.60 -17.01 0.83
N LEU A 28 -12.51 -16.37 1.22
CA LEU A 28 -11.39 -16.09 0.34
C LEU A 28 -10.50 -17.33 0.21
N VAL A 29 -10.20 -17.75 -1.02
CA VAL A 29 -9.24 -18.82 -1.29
C VAL A 29 -7.93 -18.21 -1.77
N LEU A 30 -6.86 -18.46 -1.02
CA LEU A 30 -5.51 -18.06 -1.38
C LEU A 30 -4.92 -19.05 -2.40
N ARG A 31 -3.92 -18.61 -3.18
CA ARG A 31 -3.22 -19.46 -4.14
C ARG A 31 -2.48 -20.65 -3.50
N ASP A 32 -2.17 -20.57 -2.22
CA ASP A 32 -1.61 -21.69 -1.45
C ASP A 32 -2.67 -22.70 -0.99
N GLY A 33 -3.93 -22.52 -1.40
CA GLY A 33 -5.07 -23.37 -1.07
C GLY A 33 -5.70 -23.07 0.29
N LYS A 34 -5.14 -22.14 1.08
CA LYS A 34 -5.73 -21.76 2.37
C LYS A 34 -7.01 -20.98 2.17
N ARG A 35 -7.94 -21.18 3.11
CA ARG A 35 -9.23 -20.50 3.15
C ARG A 35 -9.23 -19.48 4.28
N LEU A 36 -9.81 -18.33 4.02
CA LEU A 36 -9.93 -17.24 4.96
C LEU A 36 -11.36 -16.74 4.98
N GLU A 37 -11.97 -16.71 6.15
CA GLU A 37 -13.35 -16.24 6.33
C GLU A 37 -13.37 -14.72 6.49
N VAL A 38 -14.24 -14.07 5.71
CA VAL A 38 -14.33 -12.62 5.61
C VAL A 38 -15.77 -12.15 5.76
N ARG A 39 -15.97 -11.07 6.52
CA ARG A 39 -17.27 -10.59 6.97
C ARG A 39 -18.01 -9.71 5.95
N ASP A 40 -17.92 -10.05 4.66
CA ASP A 40 -18.76 -9.49 3.57
C ASP A 40 -18.41 -8.14 2.91
N GLU A 41 -17.41 -7.37 3.37
CA GLU A 41 -17.02 -6.15 2.63
C GLU A 41 -15.54 -6.13 2.27
N TYR A 42 -15.27 -6.14 0.97
CA TYR A 42 -13.93 -5.97 0.42
C TYR A 42 -13.89 -4.86 -0.61
N ARG A 43 -12.70 -4.25 -0.70
CA ARG A 43 -12.40 -3.22 -1.68
C ARG A 43 -11.08 -3.52 -2.33
N ILE A 44 -11.00 -3.29 -3.64
CA ILE A 44 -9.76 -3.45 -4.39
C ILE A 44 -9.18 -2.06 -4.63
N VAL A 45 -7.97 -1.83 -4.17
CA VAL A 45 -7.23 -0.58 -4.36
C VAL A 45 -5.85 -0.95 -4.91
N ASN A 46 -5.54 -0.52 -6.13
CA ASN A 46 -4.22 -0.73 -6.75
C ASN A 46 -3.73 -2.19 -6.67
N GLU A 47 -4.55 -3.14 -7.11
CA GLU A 47 -4.26 -4.59 -7.07
C GLU A 47 -4.08 -5.20 -5.67
N VAL A 48 -4.48 -4.49 -4.62
CA VAL A 48 -4.57 -5.03 -3.27
C VAL A 48 -6.03 -5.08 -2.85
N ALA A 49 -6.49 -6.26 -2.45
CA ALA A 49 -7.80 -6.44 -1.86
C ALA A 49 -7.69 -6.25 -0.35
N ILE A 50 -8.50 -5.33 0.17
CA ILE A 50 -8.57 -4.99 1.59
C ILE A 50 -9.86 -5.60 2.11
N PHE A 51 -9.72 -6.47 3.11
CA PHE A 51 -10.81 -7.23 3.71
C PHE A 51 -10.91 -6.91 5.20
N THR A 52 -12.08 -7.17 5.78
CA THR A 52 -12.27 -7.20 7.24
C THR A 52 -12.60 -8.64 7.64
N THR A 53 -11.71 -9.28 8.40
CA THR A 53 -11.93 -10.65 8.91
C THR A 53 -13.07 -10.68 9.93
N SER A 54 -13.58 -11.86 10.24
CA SER A 54 -14.68 -12.06 11.19
C SER A 54 -14.40 -11.47 12.59
N ASP A 55 -13.11 -11.45 13.00
CA ASP A 55 -12.59 -10.81 14.20
C ASP A 55 -12.56 -9.25 14.16
N GLY A 56 -12.98 -8.64 13.04
CA GLY A 56 -12.98 -7.19 12.85
C GLY A 56 -11.63 -6.60 12.44
N ARG A 57 -10.60 -7.45 12.20
CA ARG A 57 -9.28 -6.98 11.79
C ARG A 57 -9.27 -6.64 10.29
N ARG A 58 -8.66 -5.51 9.94
CA ARG A 58 -8.40 -5.18 8.53
C ARG A 58 -7.11 -5.85 8.06
N ILE A 59 -7.22 -6.54 6.93
CA ILE A 59 -6.09 -7.20 6.27
C ILE A 59 -6.01 -6.76 4.81
N SER A 60 -4.79 -6.68 4.29
CA SER A 60 -4.51 -6.31 2.91
C SER A 60 -3.79 -7.48 2.25
N ILE A 61 -4.39 -8.03 1.20
CA ILE A 61 -3.84 -9.16 0.45
C ILE A 61 -3.69 -8.73 -1.01
N ALA A 62 -2.50 -8.88 -1.56
CA ALA A 62 -2.26 -8.66 -2.99
C ALA A 62 -3.14 -9.62 -3.82
N LEU A 63 -3.81 -9.11 -4.86
CA LEU A 63 -4.66 -9.92 -5.76
C LEU A 63 -3.90 -11.11 -6.34
N ALA A 64 -2.60 -10.97 -6.57
CA ALA A 64 -1.73 -12.04 -7.07
C ALA A 64 -1.66 -13.28 -6.15
N ASN A 65 -1.95 -13.11 -4.86
CA ASN A 65 -1.95 -14.19 -3.87
C ASN A 65 -3.34 -14.83 -3.68
N ILE A 66 -4.37 -14.30 -4.33
CA ILE A 66 -5.75 -14.78 -4.23
C ILE A 66 -6.03 -15.66 -5.45
N ASP A 67 -6.52 -16.87 -5.22
CA ASP A 67 -7.10 -17.67 -6.29
C ASP A 67 -8.54 -17.20 -6.51
N ILE A 68 -8.70 -16.22 -7.41
CA ILE A 68 -9.98 -15.58 -7.70
C ILE A 68 -10.99 -16.62 -8.20
N ALA A 69 -10.57 -17.52 -9.09
CA ALA A 69 -11.47 -18.53 -9.65
C ALA A 69 -11.91 -19.56 -8.59
N ALA A 70 -11.03 -19.95 -7.67
CA ALA A 70 -11.41 -20.82 -6.55
C ALA A 70 -12.30 -20.08 -5.55
N THR A 71 -12.02 -18.82 -5.27
CA THR A 71 -12.82 -17.94 -4.41
C THR A 71 -14.24 -17.81 -4.96
N GLU A 72 -14.40 -17.48 -6.24
CA GLU A 72 -15.72 -17.34 -6.88
C GLU A 72 -16.50 -18.66 -6.85
N ARG A 73 -15.84 -19.79 -7.15
CA ARG A 73 -16.46 -21.13 -7.07
C ARG A 73 -16.94 -21.49 -5.66
N VAL A 74 -16.14 -21.23 -4.62
CA VAL A 74 -16.52 -21.56 -3.23
C VAL A 74 -17.70 -20.71 -2.76
N ASN A 75 -17.81 -19.46 -3.22
CA ASN A 75 -18.90 -18.56 -2.85
C ASN A 75 -20.11 -18.64 -3.79
N GLY A 76 -20.13 -19.59 -4.74
CA GLY A 76 -21.23 -19.71 -5.72
C GLY A 76 -21.39 -18.49 -6.63
N GLN A 77 -20.33 -17.71 -6.83
CA GLN A 77 -20.33 -16.53 -7.67
C GLN A 77 -19.98 -16.89 -9.13
N ARG A 78 -20.42 -16.06 -10.09
CA ARG A 78 -20.05 -16.20 -11.50
C ARG A 78 -18.61 -15.74 -11.72
N ASP A 79 -17.94 -16.29 -12.72
CA ASP A 79 -16.58 -15.88 -13.08
C ASP A 79 -16.50 -14.36 -13.32
N GLY A 80 -15.54 -13.71 -12.65
CA GLY A 80 -15.34 -12.26 -12.71
C GLY A 80 -16.21 -11.43 -11.76
N ALA A 81 -17.15 -12.04 -11.03
CA ALA A 81 -17.95 -11.36 -10.02
C ALA A 81 -17.10 -10.71 -8.91
N PHE A 82 -15.95 -11.31 -8.58
CA PHE A 82 -15.02 -10.80 -7.59
C PHE A 82 -14.54 -9.39 -7.93
N ARG A 83 -14.20 -9.15 -9.20
CA ARG A 83 -13.77 -7.81 -9.66
C ARG A 83 -14.95 -6.88 -9.85
N ALA A 84 -16.10 -7.40 -10.29
CA ALA A 84 -17.31 -6.59 -10.48
C ALA A 84 -17.88 -6.04 -9.16
N GLN A 85 -17.79 -6.79 -8.07
CA GLN A 85 -18.22 -6.37 -6.73
C GLN A 85 -17.24 -5.41 -6.05
N ALA A 86 -16.00 -5.30 -6.55
CA ALA A 86 -15.03 -4.37 -6.00
C ALA A 86 -15.50 -2.93 -6.24
N ARG A 87 -16.14 -2.34 -5.23
CA ARG A 87 -16.57 -0.95 -5.29
C ARG A 87 -15.35 -0.07 -5.60
N PRO A 88 -15.42 0.78 -6.63
CA PRO A 88 -14.35 1.74 -6.88
C PRO A 88 -14.14 2.58 -5.63
N PRO A 89 -12.89 3.00 -5.33
CA PRO A 89 -12.62 3.81 -4.16
C PRO A 89 -13.51 5.05 -4.22
N ARG A 90 -14.38 5.20 -3.21
CA ARG A 90 -15.20 6.40 -3.09
C ARG A 90 -14.23 7.58 -2.99
N PRO A 91 -14.26 8.56 -3.91
CA PRO A 91 -13.33 9.67 -3.87
C PRO A 91 -13.45 10.36 -2.52
N ILE A 92 -12.32 10.44 -1.82
CA ILE A 92 -12.20 11.10 -0.53
C ILE A 92 -12.49 12.59 -0.79
N GLY A 93 -13.73 13.01 -0.54
CA GLY A 93 -14.23 14.35 -0.86
C GLY A 93 -15.69 14.43 -1.32
N ALA A 94 -16.32 13.32 -1.70
CA ALA A 94 -17.71 13.32 -2.19
C ALA A 94 -18.79 13.32 -1.10
N ASN A 95 -18.42 13.41 0.18
CA ASN A 95 -19.39 13.65 1.25
C ASN A 95 -19.70 15.15 1.27
N GLY A 96 -20.61 15.58 0.40
CA GLY A 96 -21.28 16.86 0.52
C GLY A 96 -22.06 16.91 1.83
N HIS A 97 -21.40 17.29 2.91
CA HIS A 97 -22.10 18.01 3.96
C HIS A 97 -22.49 19.36 3.34
N PRO A 98 -23.79 19.68 3.18
CA PRO A 98 -24.17 21.04 2.85
C PRO A 98 -23.65 21.93 3.98
N ILE A 99 -22.60 22.70 3.68
CA ILE A 99 -22.10 23.74 4.57
C ILE A 99 -23.27 24.73 4.71
N PRO A 100 -23.88 24.91 5.88
CA PRO A 100 -24.89 25.93 6.05
C PRO A 100 -24.27 27.30 5.74
N PRO A 101 -24.99 28.21 5.06
CA PRO A 101 -24.47 29.53 4.76
C PRO A 101 -24.11 30.23 6.08
N VAL A 102 -22.81 30.49 6.26
CA VAL A 102 -22.29 31.25 7.39
C VAL A 102 -22.80 32.69 7.24
N ALA A 103 -23.71 33.07 8.12
CA ALA A 103 -24.16 34.46 8.26
C ALA A 103 -22.97 35.34 8.65
N ALA A 104 -22.79 36.44 7.92
CA ALA A 104 -21.74 37.42 8.14
C ALA A 104 -21.95 38.13 9.49
N THR A 105 -21.07 37.87 10.46
CA THR A 105 -20.97 38.65 11.70
C THR A 105 -20.00 39.82 11.49
N PRO A 106 -20.35 41.05 11.89
CA PRO A 106 -19.49 42.23 11.71
C PRO A 106 -18.25 42.21 12.62
N PRO A 107 -17.14 42.85 12.20
CA PRO A 107 -15.88 42.84 12.92
C PRO A 107 -15.91 43.70 14.20
N SER A 108 -15.43 43.15 15.30
CA SER A 108 -15.09 43.90 16.51
C SER A 108 -13.62 44.36 16.49
N PRO A 109 -13.31 45.54 17.06
CA PRO A 109 -11.98 46.16 16.97
C PRO A 109 -10.93 45.49 17.85
N THR A 110 -9.76 45.27 17.23
CA THR A 110 -8.56 44.65 17.79
C THR A 110 -7.84 45.57 18.78
N THR A 111 -7.64 45.10 20.02
CA THR A 111 -6.64 45.66 20.94
C THR A 111 -5.29 44.96 20.71
N SER A 112 -4.33 45.73 20.19
CA SER A 112 -2.96 45.32 19.89
C SER A 112 -2.13 45.12 21.17
N LYS A 113 -1.53 43.94 21.33
CA LYS A 113 -0.42 43.67 22.26
C LYS A 113 0.77 43.16 21.44
N PRO A 114 1.99 43.73 21.55
CA PRO A 114 3.12 43.33 20.72
C PRO A 114 3.70 41.99 21.19
N ALA A 115 3.75 41.02 20.27
CA ALA A 115 4.35 39.72 20.47
C ALA A 115 5.76 39.69 19.83
N SER A 116 6.65 39.03 20.55
CA SER A 116 8.08 38.88 20.31
C SER A 116 8.41 38.20 18.97
N THR A 117 9.29 38.85 18.20
CA THR A 117 9.94 38.30 17.01
C THR A 117 10.83 37.11 17.39
N THR A 118 10.38 35.89 17.14
CA THR A 118 11.27 34.73 17.05
C THR A 118 11.51 34.43 15.57
N ALA A 119 12.78 34.51 15.18
CA ALA A 119 13.28 34.32 13.84
C ALA A 119 12.90 32.94 13.29
N GLN A 120 12.04 32.91 12.27
CA GLN A 120 11.76 31.73 11.48
C GLN A 120 12.99 31.35 10.66
N LYS A 121 13.52 30.16 10.94
CA LYS A 121 14.58 29.51 10.16
C LYS A 121 14.02 29.15 8.77
N PRO A 122 14.69 29.50 7.66
CA PRO A 122 14.17 29.25 6.33
C PRO A 122 14.07 27.75 6.06
N VAL A 123 12.85 27.30 5.74
CA VAL A 123 12.57 25.96 5.23
C VAL A 123 13.17 25.87 3.82
N ARG A 124 14.25 25.10 3.66
CA ARG A 124 14.80 24.78 2.35
C ARG A 124 13.95 23.69 1.71
N THR A 125 13.36 24.00 0.57
CA THR A 125 12.71 23.04 -0.31
C THR A 125 13.81 22.25 -1.03
N LEU A 126 14.04 21.00 -0.60
CA LEU A 126 14.92 20.08 -1.32
C LEU A 126 14.21 19.69 -2.62
N THR A 127 14.84 19.98 -3.75
CA THR A 127 14.33 19.60 -5.08
C THR A 127 15.14 18.41 -5.61
N ASN A 128 14.60 17.68 -6.59
CA ASN A 128 15.27 16.50 -7.15
C ASN A 128 16.66 16.79 -7.77
N ALA A 129 17.06 18.06 -7.92
CA ALA A 129 18.40 18.46 -8.29
C ALA A 129 19.45 18.20 -7.19
N ASP A 130 19.04 18.13 -5.91
CA ASP A 130 19.93 17.98 -4.75
C ASP A 130 20.36 16.52 -4.49
N PHE A 131 19.75 15.56 -5.20
CA PHE A 131 20.09 14.13 -5.11
C PHE A 131 21.02 13.65 -6.24
N GLY A 132 21.48 14.56 -7.10
CA GLY A 132 22.42 14.28 -8.19
C GLY A 132 23.87 14.17 -7.72
N GLY A 133 24.15 13.21 -6.84
CA GLY A 133 25.50 12.86 -6.40
C GLY A 133 26.36 12.36 -7.56
N THR A 134 27.41 13.12 -7.82
CA THR A 134 28.47 12.93 -8.82
C THR A 134 29.19 11.59 -8.73
N LEU A 135 29.05 10.76 -9.77
CA LEU A 135 30.10 9.84 -10.22
C LEU A 135 30.45 10.20 -11.66
N ARG A 136 31.15 11.33 -11.83
CA ARG A 136 31.75 11.75 -13.10
C ARG A 136 33.24 12.03 -12.90
N HIS A 137 33.98 10.98 -12.60
CA HIS A 137 35.43 10.95 -12.80
C HIS A 137 35.75 9.86 -13.82
N ALA A 138 35.80 10.26 -15.09
CA ALA A 138 36.47 9.51 -16.13
C ALA A 138 37.19 10.50 -17.06
N ALA A 139 38.47 10.66 -16.75
CA ALA A 139 39.60 11.04 -17.61
C ALA A 139 39.29 11.78 -18.92
N ALA A 140 39.51 13.09 -18.92
CA ALA A 140 39.85 13.83 -20.13
C ALA A 140 41.27 13.42 -20.57
N ARG A 141 41.36 12.66 -21.68
CA ARG A 141 42.61 12.48 -22.45
C ARG A 141 42.70 13.58 -23.51
N PRO A 142 43.83 14.28 -23.66
CA PRO A 142 44.01 15.24 -24.75
C PRO A 142 44.19 14.48 -26.06
N ARG A 143 43.30 14.72 -27.05
CA ARG A 143 43.51 14.29 -28.43
C ARG A 143 44.34 15.36 -29.15
N GLN A 144 45.58 15.01 -29.46
CA GLN A 144 46.41 15.69 -30.43
C GLN A 144 45.78 15.56 -31.82
N SER A 145 45.58 16.71 -32.46
CA SER A 145 45.22 16.85 -33.86
C SER A 145 46.44 16.55 -34.73
N ALA A 146 46.32 15.63 -35.67
CA ALA A 146 47.19 15.55 -36.84
C ALA A 146 46.28 15.47 -38.09
N PRO A 147 46.56 16.25 -39.15
CA PRO A 147 45.83 16.18 -40.41
C PRO A 147 46.51 15.23 -41.42
N VAL A 148 46.00 15.24 -42.66
CA VAL A 148 46.51 14.67 -43.94
C VAL A 148 45.97 13.24 -44.28
N PRO A 149 45.84 12.86 -45.58
CA PRO A 149 44.73 13.18 -46.51
C PRO A 149 44.07 11.94 -47.17
N ASN A 150 43.00 12.19 -47.93
CA ASN A 150 42.27 11.27 -48.81
C ASN A 150 43.16 10.42 -49.74
N THR A 151 42.74 9.19 -50.09
CA THR A 151 42.39 8.78 -51.47
C THR A 151 41.78 7.36 -51.49
N ALA A 152 40.74 7.25 -52.32
CA ALA A 152 39.90 6.12 -52.67
C ALA A 152 40.56 4.73 -52.77
N GLU A 153 39.87 3.72 -52.21
CA GLU A 153 39.71 2.43 -52.89
C GLU A 153 38.54 1.59 -52.29
N ARG A 154 37.55 1.35 -53.15
CA ARG A 154 36.91 0.05 -53.43
C ARG A 154 36.10 -0.66 -52.32
N THR A 155 34.80 -0.42 -52.44
CA THR A 155 33.65 -1.23 -51.98
C THR A 155 33.83 -2.74 -52.22
N THR A 156 33.84 -3.53 -51.15
CA THR A 156 33.09 -4.79 -51.05
C THR A 156 32.38 -4.79 -49.69
N GLY A 157 31.06 -4.96 -49.73
CA GLY A 157 30.18 -4.72 -48.58
C GLY A 157 30.41 -5.68 -47.43
N SER A 158 31.24 -5.27 -46.48
CA SER A 158 31.18 -5.77 -45.11
C SER A 158 30.28 -4.83 -44.35
N VAL A 159 29.00 -5.19 -44.23
CA VAL A 159 28.08 -4.53 -43.31
C VAL A 159 28.60 -4.88 -41.91
N SER A 160 29.51 -4.03 -41.41
CA SER A 160 29.96 -4.03 -40.02
C SER A 160 28.73 -3.85 -39.16
N SER A 161 28.13 -4.98 -38.79
CA SER A 161 27.02 -5.08 -37.88
C SER A 161 27.60 -4.72 -36.53
N SER A 162 27.58 -3.43 -36.20
CA SER A 162 27.90 -2.96 -34.86
C SER A 162 27.10 -3.83 -33.89
N PRO A 163 27.78 -4.60 -33.02
CA PRO A 163 27.09 -5.49 -32.09
C PRO A 163 26.03 -4.69 -31.36
N ASP A 164 24.78 -5.16 -31.38
CA ASP A 164 23.70 -4.51 -30.65
C ASP A 164 24.19 -4.29 -29.21
N PRO A 165 24.30 -3.04 -28.73
CA PRO A 165 24.83 -2.76 -27.40
C PRO A 165 24.02 -3.47 -26.31
N ASN A 166 22.78 -3.88 -26.59
CA ASN A 166 21.96 -4.65 -25.67
C ASN A 166 22.42 -6.12 -25.55
N LEU A 167 22.91 -6.74 -26.63
CA LEU A 167 23.47 -8.10 -26.58
C LEU A 167 24.80 -8.12 -25.82
N ALA A 168 25.63 -7.09 -25.98
CA ALA A 168 26.87 -6.97 -25.20
C ALA A 168 26.58 -6.85 -23.69
N ARG A 169 25.54 -6.09 -23.29
CA ARG A 169 25.10 -5.98 -21.89
C ARG A 169 24.41 -7.24 -21.37
N ALA A 170 23.68 -7.96 -22.23
CA ALA A 170 23.02 -9.21 -21.85
C ALA A 170 24.02 -10.24 -21.30
N ASN A 171 25.23 -10.27 -21.85
CA ASN A 171 26.31 -11.17 -21.43
C ASN A 171 27.13 -10.64 -20.23
N ASP A 172 26.84 -9.45 -19.71
CA ASP A 172 27.55 -8.86 -18.58
C ASP A 172 26.88 -9.24 -17.25
N GLU A 173 27.39 -10.30 -16.61
CA GLU A 173 26.92 -10.75 -15.30
C GLU A 173 27.01 -9.66 -14.23
N ALA A 174 28.06 -8.83 -14.27
CA ALA A 174 28.27 -7.78 -13.28
C ALA A 174 27.18 -6.70 -13.38
N TYR A 175 26.71 -6.40 -14.59
CA TYR A 175 25.59 -5.48 -14.83
C TYR A 175 24.30 -5.99 -14.17
N TRP A 176 23.91 -7.24 -14.43
CA TRP A 176 22.69 -7.83 -13.87
C TRP A 176 22.73 -7.95 -12.34
N ARG A 177 23.85 -8.46 -11.81
CA ARG A 177 24.08 -8.53 -10.35
C ARG A 177 24.02 -7.17 -9.70
N GLY A 178 24.62 -6.16 -10.32
CA GLY A 178 24.61 -4.78 -9.81
C GLY A 178 23.19 -4.23 -9.69
N ARG A 179 22.38 -4.33 -10.75
CA ARG A 179 20.98 -3.88 -10.74
C ARG A 179 20.13 -4.66 -9.73
N ALA A 180 20.25 -5.99 -9.71
CA ALA A 180 19.50 -6.83 -8.79
C ALA A 180 19.84 -6.51 -7.32
N ARG A 181 21.13 -6.42 -7.00
CA ARG A 181 21.61 -6.10 -5.65
C ARG A 181 21.15 -4.72 -5.20
N SER A 182 21.16 -3.72 -6.09
CA SER A 182 20.62 -2.39 -5.79
C SER A 182 19.15 -2.44 -5.38
N LEU A 183 18.30 -3.13 -6.15
CA LEU A 183 16.87 -3.27 -5.83
C LEU A 183 16.65 -4.06 -4.52
N LEU A 184 17.40 -5.14 -4.30
CA LEU A 184 17.29 -5.93 -3.07
C LEU A 184 17.71 -5.14 -1.83
N ILE A 185 18.76 -4.32 -1.92
CA ILE A 185 19.17 -3.41 -0.83
C ILE A 185 18.04 -2.41 -0.54
N GLU A 186 17.41 -1.85 -1.57
CA GLU A 186 16.33 -0.89 -1.38
C GLU A 186 15.08 -1.54 -0.76
N ILE A 187 14.71 -2.74 -1.22
CA ILE A 187 13.62 -3.56 -0.64
C ILE A 187 13.90 -3.80 0.84
N TYR A 188 15.11 -4.25 1.19
CA TYR A 188 15.50 -4.49 2.58
C TYR A 188 15.43 -3.22 3.42
N THR A 189 15.91 -2.10 2.88
CA THR A 189 15.87 -0.79 3.54
C THR A 189 14.44 -0.35 3.82
N GLN A 190 13.53 -0.50 2.85
CA GLN A 190 12.11 -0.17 3.03
C GLN A 190 11.43 -1.07 4.08
N GLN A 191 11.78 -2.36 4.13
CA GLN A 191 11.27 -3.26 5.17
C GLN A 191 11.69 -2.83 6.58
N GLU A 192 12.94 -2.38 6.75
CA GLU A 192 13.42 -1.89 8.04
C GLU A 192 12.74 -0.57 8.46
N ILE A 193 12.47 0.31 7.50
CA ILE A 193 11.68 1.53 7.73
C ILE A 193 10.27 1.16 8.23
N ILE A 194 9.60 0.19 7.59
CA ILE A 194 8.27 -0.26 8.01
C ILE A 194 8.31 -0.85 9.42
N ARG A 195 9.32 -1.68 9.73
CA ARG A 195 9.50 -2.29 11.05
C ARG A 195 9.69 -1.23 12.13
N SER A 196 10.57 -0.26 11.91
CA SER A 196 10.85 0.81 12.88
C SER A 196 9.63 1.71 13.11
N LEU A 197 8.93 2.12 12.05
CA LEU A 197 7.70 2.91 12.16
C LEU A 197 6.58 2.13 12.87
N SER A 198 6.45 0.83 12.61
CA SER A 198 5.46 -0.02 13.29
C SER A 198 5.72 -0.12 14.79
N SER A 199 6.99 -0.24 15.20
CA SER A 199 7.39 -0.20 16.60
C SER A 199 7.05 1.16 17.25
N GLN A 200 7.31 2.27 16.54
CA GLN A 200 6.94 3.61 17.01
C GLN A 200 5.42 3.75 17.19
N ALA A 201 4.62 3.28 16.21
CA ALA A 201 3.16 3.31 16.29
C ALA A 201 2.64 2.51 17.50
N GLN A 202 3.20 1.33 17.79
CA GLN A 202 2.85 0.55 18.97
C GLN A 202 3.23 1.24 20.29
N GLY A 203 4.35 1.97 20.30
CA GLY A 203 4.73 2.79 21.44
C GLY A 203 3.76 3.94 21.70
N LEU A 204 3.34 4.63 20.63
CA LEU A 204 2.32 5.70 20.70
C LEU A 204 0.97 5.16 21.15
N GLN A 205 0.54 4.03 20.61
CA GLN A 205 -0.73 3.41 20.99
C GLN A 205 -0.77 3.10 22.48
N ARG A 206 0.30 2.47 23.02
CA ARG A 206 0.39 2.19 24.47
C ARG A 206 0.31 3.46 25.32
N ARG A 207 0.92 4.56 24.89
CA ARG A 207 0.83 5.85 25.61
C ARG A 207 -0.60 6.41 25.59
N ILE A 208 -1.27 6.34 24.44
CA ILE A 208 -2.68 6.77 24.32
C ILE A 208 -3.57 5.92 25.24
N ASP A 209 -3.36 4.61 25.26
CA ASP A 209 -4.13 3.70 26.11
C ASP A 209 -3.88 3.98 27.61
N GLN A 210 -2.65 4.36 27.98
CA GLN A 210 -2.27 4.71 29.36
C GLN A 210 -2.82 6.06 29.84
N GLN A 211 -3.09 7.01 28.93
CA GLN A 211 -3.63 8.32 29.30
C GLN A 211 -5.08 8.26 29.81
N GLY A 212 -5.78 7.15 29.57
CA GLY A 212 -7.18 6.99 29.94
C GLY A 212 -8.11 7.87 29.12
N THR A 213 -9.38 7.50 29.06
CA THR A 213 -10.41 8.36 28.45
C THR A 213 -10.79 9.46 29.42
N THR A 214 -10.42 10.71 29.10
CA THR A 214 -10.95 11.87 29.80
C THR A 214 -12.41 12.05 29.40
N PHE A 215 -13.32 11.87 30.37
CA PHE A 215 -14.74 12.12 30.16
C PHE A 215 -15.07 13.55 30.55
N LEU A 216 -15.75 14.28 29.67
CA LEU A 216 -16.42 15.51 30.06
C LEU A 216 -17.83 15.20 30.51
N LEU A 217 -18.25 15.83 31.60
CA LEU A 217 -19.63 15.82 32.04
C LEU A 217 -20.43 16.77 31.14
N GLY A 218 -21.08 16.22 30.11
CA GLY A 218 -21.99 16.94 29.22
C GLY A 218 -23.45 16.80 29.67
N ARG A 219 -24.34 17.57 29.04
CA ARG A 219 -25.77 17.25 29.03
C ARG A 219 -26.15 16.73 27.64
N ASP A 220 -27.01 15.71 27.59
CA ASP A 220 -27.64 15.29 26.33
C ASP A 220 -28.77 16.24 25.91
N ALA A 221 -29.39 15.97 24.77
CA ALA A 221 -30.52 16.74 24.24
C ALA A 221 -31.76 16.72 25.16
N PHE A 222 -31.82 15.81 26.13
CA PHE A 222 -32.92 15.66 27.09
C PHE A 222 -32.58 16.26 28.46
N GLY A 223 -31.40 16.89 28.60
CA GLY A 223 -30.96 17.52 29.83
C GLY A 223 -30.39 16.54 30.87
N ASN A 224 -30.24 15.26 30.55
CA ASN A 224 -29.57 14.28 31.41
C ASN A 224 -28.06 14.53 31.39
N ARG A 225 -27.39 14.30 32.53
CA ARG A 225 -25.92 14.34 32.59
C ARG A 225 -25.36 13.09 31.92
N VAL A 226 -24.58 13.27 30.85
CA VAL A 226 -23.92 12.18 30.13
C VAL A 226 -22.41 12.42 30.18
N LEU A 227 -21.65 11.38 30.51
CA LEU A 227 -20.20 11.38 30.36
C LEU A 227 -19.90 11.19 28.88
N VAL A 228 -19.58 12.29 28.20
CA VAL A 228 -19.15 12.22 26.81
C VAL A 228 -17.63 12.04 26.83
N PRO A 229 -17.08 10.96 26.25
CA PRO A 229 -15.64 10.84 26.10
C PRO A 229 -15.18 12.02 25.26
N GLN A 230 -14.39 12.90 25.87
CA GLN A 230 -13.82 13.99 25.11
C GLN A 230 -12.70 13.38 24.28
N GLU A 231 -12.98 13.11 23.02
CA GLU A 231 -11.93 12.84 22.04
C GLU A 231 -11.11 14.11 21.83
N VAL A 232 -10.34 14.50 22.84
CA VAL A 232 -9.29 15.49 22.65
C VAL A 232 -8.31 14.84 21.69
N MET A 233 -8.14 15.45 20.52
CA MET A 233 -7.08 15.07 19.61
C MET A 233 -5.74 15.40 20.28
N THR A 234 -5.24 14.47 21.09
CA THR A 234 -3.96 14.61 21.80
C THR A 234 -2.83 14.71 20.79
N ALA A 235 -1.70 15.29 21.23
CA ALA A 235 -0.50 15.34 20.40
C ALA A 235 -0.09 13.93 19.95
N GLU A 236 -0.20 12.92 20.83
CA GLU A 236 0.11 11.53 20.47
C GLU A 236 -0.83 10.95 19.42
N LYS A 237 -2.14 11.22 19.50
CA LYS A 237 -3.10 10.73 18.48
C LYS A 237 -2.79 11.31 17.10
N ARG A 238 -2.37 12.58 17.01
CA ARG A 238 -1.91 13.19 15.75
C ARG A 238 -0.62 12.56 15.25
N GLU A 239 0.34 12.32 16.15
CA GLU A 239 1.60 11.66 15.80
C GLU A 239 1.34 10.23 15.30
N LEU A 240 0.43 9.48 15.92
CA LEU A 240 0.06 8.15 15.50
C LEU A 240 -0.54 8.14 14.08
N ILE A 241 -1.41 9.11 13.77
CA ILE A 241 -1.97 9.27 12.41
C ILE A 241 -0.83 9.50 11.40
N ASN A 242 0.11 10.41 11.70
CA ASN A 242 1.25 10.70 10.84
C ASN A 242 2.15 9.46 10.64
N VAL A 243 2.49 8.74 11.72
CA VAL A 243 3.29 7.51 11.62
C VAL A 243 2.60 6.46 10.75
N ASN A 244 1.28 6.29 10.89
CA ASN A 244 0.51 5.35 10.07
C ASN A 244 0.48 5.75 8.59
N GLU A 245 0.40 7.04 8.27
CA GLU A 245 0.55 7.54 6.90
C GLU A 245 1.93 7.20 6.34
N ARG A 246 3.00 7.44 7.10
CA ARG A 246 4.37 7.09 6.69
C ARG A 246 4.56 5.59 6.47
N ILE A 247 3.93 4.74 7.30
CA ILE A 247 3.91 3.28 7.09
C ILE A 247 3.25 2.94 5.76
N ARG A 248 2.10 3.55 5.46
CA ARG A 248 1.37 3.33 4.20
C ARG A 248 2.22 3.74 2.99
N ASP A 249 2.87 4.89 3.06
CA ASP A 249 3.75 5.37 1.99
C ASP A 249 4.96 4.45 1.77
N ALA A 250 5.58 3.98 2.86
CA ALA A 250 6.68 3.02 2.79
C ALA A 250 6.24 1.67 2.19
N GLN A 251 5.03 1.19 2.53
CA GLN A 251 4.43 -0.01 1.93
C GLN A 251 4.17 0.16 0.43
N ALA A 252 3.69 1.32 0.00
CA ALA A 252 3.50 1.63 -1.42
C ALA A 252 4.83 1.61 -2.19
N ARG A 253 5.89 2.21 -1.63
CA ARG A 253 7.25 2.16 -2.21
C ARG A 253 7.80 0.74 -2.29
N LEU A 254 7.68 -0.03 -1.22
CA LEU A 254 8.09 -1.43 -1.18
C LEU A 254 7.41 -2.25 -2.29
N THR A 255 6.11 -2.05 -2.48
CA THR A 255 5.36 -2.70 -3.56
C THR A 255 5.91 -2.32 -4.94
N GLY A 256 6.19 -1.04 -5.17
CA GLY A 256 6.81 -0.56 -6.40
C GLY A 256 8.18 -1.21 -6.68
N LEU A 257 9.01 -1.39 -5.65
CA LEU A 257 10.32 -2.04 -5.78
C LEU A 257 10.20 -3.52 -6.14
N TYR A 258 9.23 -4.23 -5.56
CA TYR A 258 8.96 -5.62 -5.96
C TYR A 258 8.55 -5.71 -7.44
N VAL A 259 7.69 -4.80 -7.91
CA VAL A 259 7.32 -4.75 -9.32
C VAL A 259 8.56 -4.50 -10.19
N GLN A 260 9.41 -3.53 -9.85
CA GLN A 260 10.66 -3.28 -10.59
C GLN A 260 11.57 -4.50 -10.62
N TYR A 261 11.69 -5.22 -9.50
CA TYR A 261 12.47 -6.44 -9.43
C TYR A 261 11.90 -7.56 -10.34
N THR A 262 10.57 -7.72 -10.38
CA THR A 262 9.94 -8.67 -11.32
C THR A 262 10.14 -8.28 -12.78
N VAL A 263 10.10 -6.98 -13.11
CA VAL A 263 10.40 -6.49 -14.46
C VAL A 263 11.85 -6.80 -14.82
N LEU A 264 12.80 -6.60 -13.90
CA LEU A 264 14.20 -6.96 -14.11
C LEU A 264 14.38 -8.46 -14.39
N GLN A 265 13.66 -9.33 -13.66
CA GLN A 265 13.69 -10.78 -13.88
C GLN A 265 13.16 -11.17 -15.27
N GLU A 266 12.09 -10.51 -15.71
CA GLU A 266 11.51 -10.75 -17.03
C GLU A 266 12.42 -10.21 -18.15
N GLU A 267 13.05 -9.05 -17.96
CA GLU A 267 14.07 -8.49 -18.86
C GLU A 267 15.25 -9.45 -19.02
N ALA A 268 15.77 -9.96 -17.90
CA ALA A 268 16.85 -10.94 -17.87
C ALA A 268 16.46 -12.25 -18.59
N ARG A 269 15.24 -12.76 -18.34
CA ARG A 269 14.73 -13.97 -19.00
C ARG A 269 14.63 -13.80 -20.51
N ARG A 270 14.11 -12.66 -20.99
CA ARG A 270 14.00 -12.36 -22.43
C ARG A 270 15.35 -12.32 -23.13
N LEU A 271 16.40 -11.94 -22.41
CA LEU A 271 17.76 -11.88 -22.93
C LEU A 271 18.57 -13.17 -22.70
N GLY A 272 17.94 -14.24 -22.21
CA GLY A 272 18.60 -15.54 -21.98
C GLY A 272 19.57 -15.56 -20.80
N VAL A 273 19.46 -14.59 -19.89
CA VAL A 273 20.33 -14.49 -18.71
C VAL A 273 20.06 -15.65 -17.75
N PRO A 274 21.10 -16.38 -17.27
CA PRO A 274 20.92 -17.45 -16.30
C PRO A 274 20.26 -16.96 -14.99
N PRO A 275 19.32 -17.71 -14.41
CA PRO A 275 18.59 -17.29 -13.20
C PRO A 275 19.48 -17.14 -11.96
N GLY A 276 20.70 -17.69 -11.98
CA GLY A 276 21.67 -17.53 -10.90
C GLY A 276 22.33 -16.16 -10.83
N TRP A 277 22.22 -15.34 -11.88
CA TRP A 277 22.86 -14.02 -11.92
C TRP A 277 22.11 -12.94 -11.14
N LEU A 278 20.84 -13.16 -10.80
CA LEU A 278 20.02 -12.18 -10.06
C LEU A 278 20.01 -12.43 -8.54
N ARG A 279 20.72 -13.45 -8.06
CA ARG A 279 20.80 -13.82 -6.64
C ARG A 279 21.89 -13.04 -5.91
#